data_AF-A0A2S5A0R5-F1
#
_entry.id   AF-A0A2S5A0R5-F1
#
_cell.length_a   1.000
_cell.length_b   1.000
_cell.length_c   1.000
_cell.angle_alpha   90.00
_cell.angle_beta   90.00
_cell.angle_gamma   90.00
#
_symmetry.space_group_name_H-M   'P 1'
#
loop_
_entity.id
_entity.type
_entity.pdbx_description
1 polymer ?
#
loop_
_entity_poly.entity_id
_entity_poly.type
_entity_poly.pdbx_seq_one_letter_code
_entity_poly.pdbx_strand_id
1 'polypeptide(L)'
;MKTFKLENEPKTATGFTVPENYFEDFSTRMMQQLPEKETKVISIFARRKTWIYAAAAVLVLALSIPIYNNFYSHSSEIDDATLENYITYHSSVSDTDLVNLLDKQDIQKMNIDLNLEDKTIENELSENSNLEQYLLN
;
A
#
# COMPACT_ATOMS: atom_id res chain seq x y z
N MET A 1 63.93 62.66 34.37
CA MET A 1 62.46 62.54 34.50
C MET A 1 62.14 62.51 35.98
N LYS A 2 61.29 63.41 36.50
CA LYS A 2 60.90 63.41 37.92
C LYS A 2 59.91 62.27 38.17
N THR A 3 60.06 61.57 39.29
CA THR A 3 59.18 60.45 39.68
C THR A 3 57.87 61.00 40.26
N PHE A 4 56.74 60.64 39.64
CA PHE A 4 55.41 60.95 40.17
C PHE A 4 55.16 60.08 41.42
N LYS A 5 55.08 60.70 42.59
CA LYS A 5 54.75 60.02 43.87
C LYS A 5 53.33 60.38 44.28
N LEU A 6 52.40 59.44 44.16
CA LEU A 6 50.95 59.64 44.38
C LEU A 6 50.51 59.64 45.86
N GLU A 7 51.43 59.39 46.80
CA GLU A 7 51.05 59.05 48.18
C GLU A 7 50.96 60.25 49.14
N ASN A 8 51.44 61.45 48.75
CA ASN A 8 51.62 62.58 49.68
C ASN A 8 51.11 63.95 49.17
N GLU A 9 50.25 63.98 48.15
CA GLU A 9 49.58 65.23 47.73
C GLU A 9 48.09 65.18 48.07
N PRO A 10 47.44 66.32 48.44
CA PRO A 10 46.02 66.35 48.68
C PRO A 10 45.28 65.91 47.40
N LYS A 11 44.47 64.85 47.50
CA LYS A 11 43.71 64.31 46.38
C LYS A 11 42.96 65.44 45.68
N THR A 12 43.35 65.76 44.45
CA THR A 12 42.65 66.74 43.62
C THR A 12 41.20 66.31 43.48
N ALA A 13 40.24 67.17 43.82
CA ALA A 13 38.84 66.88 43.60
C ALA A 13 38.61 66.62 42.11
N THR A 14 38.13 65.43 41.78
CA THR A 14 37.84 65.05 40.40
C THR A 14 36.73 65.95 39.88
N GLY A 15 36.98 66.73 38.83
CA GLY A 15 35.99 67.62 38.20
C GLY A 15 34.80 66.89 37.55
N PHE A 16 34.76 65.56 37.66
CA PHE A 16 33.68 64.71 37.20
C PHE A 16 32.88 64.25 38.41
N THR A 17 31.70 64.84 38.60
CA THR A 17 30.69 64.38 39.55
C THR A 17 29.57 63.70 38.77
N VAL A 18 29.23 62.48 39.15
CA VAL A 18 28.05 61.81 38.60
C VAL A 18 26.78 62.45 39.17
N PRO A 19 25.69 62.55 38.38
CA PRO A 19 24.39 62.93 38.90
C PRO A 19 23.93 61.99 40.02
N GLU A 20 23.11 62.53 40.93
CA GLU A 20 22.47 61.73 41.97
C GLU A 20 21.65 60.59 41.35
N ASN A 21 21.77 59.39 41.91
CA ASN A 21 21.11 58.16 41.44
C ASN A 21 21.40 57.74 39.99
N TYR A 22 22.48 58.23 39.36
CA TYR A 22 22.85 57.82 37.99
C TYR A 22 22.97 56.30 37.85
N PHE A 23 23.67 55.64 38.78
CA PHE A 23 23.89 54.19 38.73
C PHE A 23 22.66 53.38 39.17
N GLU A 24 21.89 53.91 40.12
CA GLU A 24 20.66 53.27 40.62
C GLU A 24 19.59 53.17 39.53
N ASP A 25 19.41 54.24 38.74
CA ASP A 25 18.37 54.29 37.71
C ASP A 25 18.84 53.73 36.35
N PHE A 26 20.15 53.51 36.16
CA PHE A 26 20.72 53.14 34.87
C PHE A 26 20.08 51.88 34.28
N SER A 27 19.91 50.85 35.11
CA SER A 27 19.30 49.57 34.69
C SER A 27 17.87 49.74 34.20
N THR A 28 17.07 50.53 34.91
CA THR A 28 15.66 50.81 34.56
C THR A 28 15.56 51.58 33.25
N ARG A 29 16.38 52.61 33.06
CA ARG A 29 16.42 53.40 31.82
C ARG A 29 16.84 52.56 30.62
N MET A 30 17.82 51.68 30.80
CA MET A 30 18.25 50.73 29.78
C MET A 30 17.12 49.76 29.39
N MET A 31 16.40 49.20 30.37
CA MET A 31 15.32 48.26 30.11
C MET A 31 14.14 48.91 29.37
N GLN A 32 13.82 50.18 29.69
CA GLN A 32 12.76 50.95 29.03
C GLN A 32 13.09 51.34 27.58
N GLN A 33 14.38 51.43 27.24
CA GLN A 33 14.84 51.73 25.88
C GLN A 33 14.93 50.49 24.99
N LEU A 34 14.85 49.29 25.57
CA LEU A 34 14.80 48.06 24.81
C LEU A 34 13.37 47.86 24.26
N PRO A 35 13.22 47.54 22.97
CA PRO A 35 11.91 47.22 22.42
C PRO A 35 11.35 45.99 23.12
N GLU A 36 10.10 46.06 23.60
CA GLU A 36 9.39 44.90 24.14
C GLU A 36 9.33 43.81 23.06
N LYS A 37 10.16 42.79 23.23
CA LYS A 37 10.26 41.69 22.29
C LYS A 37 9.15 40.70 22.62
N GLU A 38 7.95 40.95 22.10
CA GLU A 38 6.90 39.94 22.09
C GLU A 38 7.43 38.70 21.37
N THR A 39 7.59 37.61 22.11
CA THR A 39 8.05 36.36 21.52
C THR A 39 6.92 35.81 20.66
N LYS A 40 7.10 35.82 19.33
CA LYS A 40 6.14 35.26 18.39
C LYS A 40 6.06 33.75 18.59
N VAL A 41 5.16 33.30 19.47
CA VAL A 41 4.87 31.90 19.72
C VAL A 41 4.02 31.36 18.57
N ILE A 42 4.66 30.63 17.66
CA ILE A 42 3.95 29.91 16.60
C ILE A 42 3.51 28.56 17.20
N SER A 43 2.22 28.25 17.16
CA SER A 43 1.74 26.97 17.68
C SER A 43 2.27 25.81 16.82
N ILE A 44 3.16 25.00 17.40
CA ILE A 44 3.78 23.84 16.72
C ILE A 44 2.70 22.82 16.29
N PHE A 45 1.59 22.78 17.03
CA PHE A 45 0.49 21.86 16.78
C PHE A 45 -0.28 22.18 15.48
N ALA A 46 -0.38 23.45 15.08
CA ALA A 46 -1.08 23.83 13.85
C ALA A 46 -0.37 23.30 12.60
N ARG A 47 0.97 23.28 12.60
CA ARG A 47 1.77 22.70 11.51
C ARG A 47 1.75 21.17 11.49
N ARG A 48 1.50 20.50 12.62
CA ARG A 48 1.39 19.03 12.66
C ARG A 48 0.07 18.51 12.07
N LYS A 49 -1.02 19.29 12.15
CA LYS A 49 -2.34 18.86 11.63
C LYS A 49 -2.29 18.51 10.14
N THR A 50 -1.61 19.31 9.32
CA THR A 50 -1.49 19.04 7.87
C THR A 50 -0.74 17.75 7.58
N TRP A 51 0.32 17.45 8.35
CA TRP A 51 1.05 16.19 8.23
C TRP A 51 0.23 14.98 8.70
N ILE A 52 -0.61 15.16 9.73
CA ILE A 52 -1.55 14.11 10.18
C ILE A 52 -2.59 13.83 9.10
N TYR A 53 -3.15 14.86 8.45
CA TYR A 53 -4.08 14.68 7.34
C TYR A 53 -3.41 14.04 6.12
N ALA A 54 -2.15 14.41 5.82
CA ALA A 54 -1.39 13.78 4.75
C ALA A 54 -1.16 12.28 5.04
N ALA A 55 -0.76 11.94 6.26
CA ALA A 55 -0.60 10.54 6.67
C ALA A 55 -1.92 9.76 6.61
N ALA A 56 -3.03 10.36 7.05
CA ALA A 56 -4.35 9.76 6.96
C ALA A 56 -4.79 9.51 5.51
N ALA A 57 -4.58 10.47 4.60
CA ALA A 57 -4.90 10.30 3.19
C ALA A 57 -4.09 9.17 2.54
N VAL A 58 -2.80 9.06 2.86
CA VAL A 58 -1.94 7.97 2.38
C VAL A 58 -2.45 6.61 2.89
N LEU A 59 -2.86 6.51 4.16
CA LEU A 59 -3.44 5.28 4.71
C LEU A 59 -4.75 4.90 4.03
N VAL A 60 -5.64 5.87 3.77
CA VAL A 60 -6.90 5.62 3.05
C VAL A 60 -6.63 5.09 1.64
N LEU A 61 -5.69 5.68 0.92
CA LEU A 61 -5.30 5.20 -0.41
C LEU A 61 -4.67 3.80 -0.33
N ALA A 62 -3.75 3.56 0.60
CA ALA A 62 -3.09 2.28 0.78
C ALA A 62 -4.08 1.15 1.11
N LEU A 63 -5.11 1.43 1.92
CA LEU A 63 -6.17 0.48 2.22
C LEU A 63 -7.17 0.31 1.08
N SER A 64 -7.42 1.35 0.28
CA SER A 64 -8.36 1.30 -0.84
C SER A 64 -7.88 0.43 -2.00
N ILE A 65 -6.57 0.33 -2.23
CA ILE A 65 -5.97 -0.46 -3.31
C ILE A 65 -6.32 -1.97 -3.21
N PRO A 66 -6.05 -2.69 -2.11
CA PRO A 66 -6.39 -4.11 -2.00
C PRO A 66 -7.90 -4.34 -1.97
N ILE A 67 -8.68 -3.41 -1.40
CA ILE A 67 -10.14 -3.47 -1.43
C ILE A 67 -10.63 -3.45 -2.88
N TYR A 68 -10.21 -2.45 -3.67
CA TYR A 68 -10.57 -2.36 -5.08
C TYR A 68 -10.19 -3.63 -5.85
N ASN A 69 -8.97 -4.14 -5.67
CA ASN A 69 -8.54 -5.36 -6.35
C ASN A 69 -9.38 -6.59 -5.93
N ASN A 70 -9.71 -6.75 -4.64
CA ASN A 70 -10.51 -7.88 -4.18
C ASN A 70 -11.98 -7.83 -4.65
N PHE A 71 -12.57 -6.63 -4.75
CA PHE A 71 -13.97 -6.49 -5.20
C PHE A 71 -14.12 -6.54 -6.72
N TYR A 72 -13.14 -6.06 -7.48
CA TYR A 72 -13.26 -5.95 -8.94
C TYR A 72 -12.41 -6.94 -9.74
N SER A 73 -11.40 -7.59 -9.12
CA SER A 73 -10.52 -8.56 -9.82
C SER A 73 -10.88 -10.02 -9.55
N HIS A 74 -11.96 -10.30 -8.80
CA HIS A 74 -12.50 -11.65 -8.74
C HIS A 74 -13.33 -11.88 -10.01
N SER A 75 -12.68 -12.30 -11.10
CA SER A 75 -13.39 -13.05 -12.12
C SER A 75 -14.00 -14.25 -11.41
N SER A 76 -15.32 -14.41 -11.52
CA SER A 76 -16.02 -15.60 -11.05
C SER A 76 -15.68 -16.79 -11.94
N GLU A 77 -14.38 -17.06 -12.12
CA GLU A 77 -13.93 -18.30 -12.74
C GLU A 77 -14.30 -19.42 -11.75
N ILE A 78 -15.29 -20.19 -12.18
CA ILE A 78 -15.71 -21.38 -11.45
C ILE A 78 -14.51 -22.32 -11.48
N ASP A 79 -14.10 -22.75 -10.29
CA ASP A 79 -13.06 -23.76 -10.14
C ASP A 79 -13.41 -25.03 -10.93
N ASP A 80 -12.42 -25.60 -11.63
CA ASP A 80 -12.62 -26.76 -12.52
C ASP A 80 -13.27 -27.93 -11.78
N ALA A 81 -12.84 -28.22 -10.54
CA ALA A 81 -13.43 -29.30 -9.76
C ALA A 81 -14.89 -28.99 -9.39
N THR A 82 -15.22 -27.73 -9.15
CA THR A 82 -16.61 -27.30 -8.91
C THR A 82 -17.46 -27.45 -10.17
N LEU A 83 -16.92 -27.10 -11.34
CA LEU A 83 -17.59 -27.26 -12.63
C LEU A 83 -17.81 -28.74 -12.98
N GLU A 84 -16.80 -29.58 -12.79
CA GLU A 84 -16.87 -31.03 -13.00
C GLU A 84 -17.94 -31.67 -12.10
N ASN A 85 -17.96 -31.31 -10.81
CA ASN A 85 -18.99 -31.78 -9.88
C ASN A 85 -20.38 -31.34 -10.30
N TYR A 86 -20.54 -30.11 -10.81
CA TYR A 86 -21.83 -29.62 -11.29
C TYR A 86 -22.31 -30.40 -12.51
N ILE A 87 -21.43 -30.65 -13.49
CA ILE A 87 -21.75 -31.44 -14.68
C ILE A 87 -22.09 -32.88 -14.30
N THR A 88 -21.35 -33.47 -13.36
CA THR A 88 -21.53 -34.87 -12.96
C THR A 88 -22.78 -35.12 -12.12
N TYR A 89 -23.06 -34.25 -11.14
CA TYR A 89 -24.07 -34.53 -10.11
C TYR A 89 -25.35 -33.70 -10.25
N HIS A 90 -25.30 -32.54 -10.91
CA HIS A 90 -26.40 -31.57 -10.93
C HIS A 90 -26.90 -31.22 -12.32
N SER A 91 -26.15 -31.52 -13.37
CA SER A 91 -26.54 -31.25 -14.75
C SER A 91 -27.48 -32.34 -15.28
N SER A 92 -28.38 -31.93 -16.19
CA SER A 92 -29.22 -32.85 -16.96
C SER A 92 -28.64 -33.14 -18.36
N VAL A 93 -27.38 -32.77 -18.56
CA VAL A 93 -26.66 -32.99 -19.81
C VAL A 93 -26.44 -34.49 -20.02
N SER A 94 -26.85 -34.99 -21.18
CA SER A 94 -26.65 -36.39 -21.54
C SER A 94 -25.27 -36.61 -22.17
N ASP A 95 -24.78 -37.86 -22.14
CA ASP A 95 -23.52 -38.23 -22.79
C ASP A 95 -23.53 -37.88 -24.30
N THR A 96 -24.69 -38.00 -24.95
CA THR A 96 -24.84 -37.63 -26.36
C THR A 96 -24.71 -36.13 -26.61
N ASP A 97 -25.17 -35.30 -25.68
CA ASP A 97 -25.03 -33.85 -25.78
C ASP A 97 -23.56 -33.43 -25.64
N LEU A 98 -22.81 -34.09 -24.75
CA LEU A 98 -21.38 -33.88 -24.61
C LEU A 98 -20.65 -34.24 -25.91
N VAL A 99 -20.91 -35.43 -26.46
CA VAL A 99 -20.29 -35.92 -27.71
C VAL A 99 -20.52 -34.96 -28.87
N ASN A 100 -21.70 -34.37 -28.98
CA ASN A 100 -22.03 -33.39 -30.02
C ASN A 100 -21.27 -32.06 -29.89
N LEU A 101 -20.77 -31.75 -28.69
CA LEU A 101 -19.96 -30.56 -28.42
C LEU A 101 -18.47 -30.76 -28.69
N LEU A 102 -17.99 -32.01 -28.84
CA LEU A 102 -16.59 -32.27 -29.19
C LEU A 102 -16.35 -32.06 -30.69
N ASP A 103 -15.26 -31.35 -31.00
CA ASP A 103 -14.80 -31.24 -32.38
C ASP A 103 -13.74 -32.29 -32.75
N LYS A 104 -13.35 -32.32 -34.02
CA LYS A 104 -12.34 -33.27 -34.52
C LYS A 104 -10.97 -33.07 -33.86
N GLN A 105 -10.61 -31.86 -33.47
CA GLN A 105 -9.33 -31.57 -32.81
C GLN A 105 -9.33 -32.09 -31.37
N ASP A 106 -10.45 -31.98 -30.68
CA ASP A 106 -10.61 -32.50 -29.31
C ASP A 106 -10.56 -34.02 -29.28
N ILE A 107 -11.23 -34.69 -30.21
CA ILE A 107 -11.18 -36.15 -30.35
C ILE A 107 -9.75 -36.63 -30.65
N GLN A 108 -9.00 -35.93 -31.49
CA GLN A 108 -7.61 -36.28 -31.79
C GLN A 108 -6.69 -36.16 -30.57
N LYS A 109 -6.93 -35.18 -29.69
CA LYS A 109 -6.18 -35.03 -28.43
C LYS A 109 -6.49 -36.13 -27.41
N MET A 110 -7.71 -36.67 -27.44
CA MET A 110 -8.12 -37.81 -26.63
C MET A 110 -7.64 -39.15 -27.18
N ASN A 111 -7.01 -39.19 -28.35
CA ASN A 111 -6.53 -40.43 -28.93
C ASN A 111 -5.47 -41.06 -28.03
N ILE A 112 -5.87 -42.09 -27.28
CA ILE A 112 -4.97 -42.92 -26.48
C ILE A 112 -4.37 -43.93 -27.45
N ASP A 113 -3.04 -43.98 -27.53
CA ASP A 113 -2.31 -45.00 -28.27
C ASP A 113 -2.48 -46.34 -27.55
N LEU A 114 -3.63 -46.97 -27.79
CA LEU A 114 -3.94 -48.30 -27.29
C LEU A 114 -3.28 -49.29 -28.25
N ASN A 115 -2.20 -49.93 -27.78
CA ASN A 115 -1.54 -51.03 -28.49
C ASN A 115 -2.43 -52.29 -28.43
N LEU A 116 -3.58 -52.21 -29.10
CA LEU A 116 -4.55 -53.28 -29.24
C LEU A 116 -4.21 -54.04 -30.51
N GLU A 117 -4.11 -55.36 -30.39
CA GLU A 117 -3.89 -56.23 -31.53
C GLU A 117 -5.17 -56.33 -32.36
N ASP A 118 -5.06 -56.19 -33.68
CA ASP A 118 -6.21 -56.17 -34.61
C ASP A 118 -7.14 -57.38 -34.43
N LYS A 119 -6.58 -58.53 -34.07
CA LYS A 119 -7.33 -59.77 -33.81
C LYS A 119 -8.24 -59.67 -32.58
N THR A 120 -7.81 -58.93 -31.55
CA THR A 120 -8.63 -58.67 -30.37
C THR A 120 -9.78 -57.75 -30.72
N ILE A 121 -9.52 -56.71 -31.50
CA ILE A 121 -10.54 -55.78 -32.00
C ILE A 121 -11.58 -56.54 -32.85
N GLU A 122 -11.15 -57.34 -33.81
CA GLU A 122 -12.04 -58.12 -34.69
C GLU A 122 -12.95 -59.07 -33.90
N ASN A 123 -12.41 -59.75 -32.88
CA ASN A 123 -13.20 -60.67 -32.06
C ASN A 123 -14.27 -59.93 -31.25
N GLU A 124 -13.92 -58.82 -30.60
CA GLU A 124 -14.86 -58.02 -29.81
C GLU A 124 -15.95 -57.37 -30.69
N LEU A 125 -15.61 -56.90 -31.90
CA LEU A 125 -16.59 -56.35 -32.83
C LEU A 125 -17.50 -57.44 -33.41
N SER A 126 -16.98 -58.63 -33.69
CA SER A 126 -17.76 -59.75 -34.22
C SER A 126 -18.72 -60.35 -33.20
N GLU A 127 -18.39 -60.26 -31.91
CA GLU A 127 -19.25 -60.72 -30.82
C GLU A 127 -20.40 -59.74 -30.54
N ASN A 128 -20.24 -58.46 -30.88
CA ASN A 128 -21.24 -57.43 -30.66
C ASN A 128 -22.21 -57.28 -31.84
N SER A 129 -23.26 -58.12 -31.86
CA SER A 129 -24.33 -58.11 -32.88
C SER A 129 -25.06 -56.77 -33.08
N ASN A 130 -24.98 -55.83 -32.14
CA ASN A 130 -25.65 -54.53 -32.24
C ASN A 130 -24.77 -53.45 -32.90
N LEU A 131 -23.51 -53.75 -33.20
CA LEU A 131 -22.54 -52.76 -33.68
C LEU A 131 -22.89 -52.24 -35.08
N GLU A 132 -23.41 -53.10 -35.96
CA GLU A 132 -23.95 -52.68 -37.26
C GLU A 132 -25.09 -51.67 -37.11
N GLN A 133 -25.90 -51.78 -36.05
CA GLN A 133 -27.02 -50.87 -35.82
C GLN A 133 -26.57 -49.48 -35.36
N TYR A 134 -25.45 -49.37 -34.65
CA TYR A 134 -24.87 -48.09 -34.24
C TYR A 134 -24.11 -47.36 -35.37
N LEU A 135 -23.66 -48.08 -36.41
CA LEU A 135 -22.97 -47.49 -37.57
C LEU A 135 -23.92 -46.97 -38.66
N LEU A 136 -25.18 -47.41 -38.64
CA LEU A 136 -26.19 -47.09 -39.65
C LEU A 136 -27.16 -45.97 -39.23
N ASN A 137 -27.07 -45.48 -38.00
CA ASN A 137 -27.93 -44.43 -37.46
C ASN A 137 -27.09 -43.23 -37.00
#